data_AF-A0A554QF97-F1
#
_entry.id   AF-A0A554QF97-F1
#
_cell.length_a   1.000
_cell.length_b   1.000
_cell.length_c   1.000
_cell.angle_alpha   90.00
_cell.angle_beta   90.00
_cell.angle_gamma   90.00
#
_symmetry.space_group_name_H-M   'P 1'
#
loop_
_entity.id
_entity.type
_entity.pdbx_description
1 polymer ?
#
loop_
_entity_poly.entity_id
_entity_poly.type
_entity_poly.pdbx_seq_one_letter_code
_entity_poly.pdbx_strand_id
1 'polypeptide(L)'
;MNAPIDHLERRRIRHHPEHPRPTIVHCYNEYTRHLDAGATTLIIDSGPDQWLELGHIPDNVDITITGQTCAAVTGGSITAAGRCFLQATHHARVSAYDFAHVEAFDTTTINAHGESRIVGTDYADIRADEHAVVFAHCHCHVHAAGHSRIAATDATTVAINCDAQVRASAGVHITGDHQSTNLTIDARPINRLADHLNR
;
A
#
# COMPACT_ATOMS: atom_id res chain seq x y z
N MET A 1 -42.00 -61.98 12.58
CA MET A 1 -41.99 -60.75 11.77
C MET A 1 -41.55 -59.61 12.67
N ASN A 2 -40.25 -59.35 12.74
CA ASN A 2 -39.66 -58.22 13.46
C ASN A 2 -38.75 -57.50 12.46
N ALA A 3 -39.12 -56.29 12.07
CA ALA A 3 -38.27 -55.43 11.24
C ALA A 3 -37.36 -54.60 12.17
N PRO A 4 -36.05 -54.45 11.88
CA PRO A 4 -35.21 -53.51 12.61
C PRO A 4 -35.36 -52.10 12.01
N ILE A 5 -35.42 -51.11 12.91
CA ILE A 5 -35.49 -49.68 12.61
C ILE A 5 -34.07 -49.19 12.29
N ASP A 6 -33.86 -48.73 11.06
CA ASP A 6 -32.59 -48.16 10.58
C ASP A 6 -32.53 -46.67 10.90
N HIS A 7 -31.81 -46.31 11.97
CA HIS A 7 -31.44 -44.93 12.28
C HIS A 7 -30.12 -44.57 11.57
N LEU A 8 -30.19 -44.33 10.26
CA LEU A 8 -29.10 -43.67 9.55
C LEU A 8 -29.19 -42.16 9.79
N GLU A 9 -28.46 -41.68 10.78
CA GLU A 9 -28.16 -40.25 10.95
C GLU A 9 -27.51 -39.72 9.67
N ARG A 10 -28.29 -38.96 8.89
CA ARG A 10 -27.77 -38.16 7.78
C ARG A 10 -26.84 -37.09 8.36
N ARG A 11 -25.55 -37.41 8.46
CA ARG A 11 -24.47 -36.42 8.61
C ARG A 11 -24.55 -35.45 7.44
N ARG A 12 -25.23 -34.31 7.66
CA ARG A 12 -25.13 -33.12 6.81
C ARG A 12 -23.68 -32.66 6.88
N ILE A 13 -22.90 -33.01 5.85
CA ILE A 13 -21.59 -32.42 5.59
C ILE A 13 -21.83 -30.93 5.43
N ARG A 14 -21.41 -30.14 6.41
CA ARG A 14 -21.41 -28.68 6.30
C ARG A 14 -20.38 -28.35 5.23
N HIS A 15 -20.83 -27.96 4.04
CA HIS A 15 -19.97 -27.34 3.05
C HIS A 15 -19.42 -26.07 3.67
N HIS A 16 -18.20 -26.13 4.21
CA HIS A 16 -17.40 -24.94 4.40
C HIS A 16 -17.14 -24.39 2.99
N PRO A 17 -17.41 -23.10 2.71
CA PRO A 17 -16.90 -22.51 1.49
C PRO A 17 -15.36 -22.62 1.57
N GLU A 18 -14.76 -23.41 0.68
CA GLU A 18 -13.32 -23.39 0.52
C GLU A 18 -12.97 -21.98 0.06
N HIS A 19 -12.35 -21.20 0.94
CA HIS A 19 -11.64 -20.01 0.49
C HIS A 19 -10.62 -20.47 -0.55
N PRO A 20 -10.64 -19.93 -1.78
CA PRO A 20 -9.65 -20.26 -2.78
C PRO A 20 -8.27 -20.07 -2.14
N ARG A 21 -7.44 -21.12 -2.16
CA ARG A 21 -6.08 -20.99 -1.62
C ARG A 21 -5.37 -19.90 -2.41
N PRO A 22 -4.71 -18.94 -1.74
CA PRO A 22 -3.98 -17.91 -2.44
C PRO A 22 -2.93 -18.57 -3.34
N THR A 23 -2.94 -18.21 -4.62
CA THR A 23 -1.96 -18.73 -5.56
C THR A 23 -0.70 -17.89 -5.44
N ILE A 24 0.40 -18.54 -5.07
CA ILE A 24 1.70 -17.88 -4.94
C ILE A 24 2.41 -17.95 -6.28
N VAL A 25 2.92 -16.82 -6.75
CA VAL A 25 3.69 -16.69 -7.98
C VAL A 25 5.04 -16.04 -7.69
N HIS A 26 6.07 -16.45 -8.42
CA HIS A 26 7.45 -16.02 -8.20
C HIS A 26 8.03 -15.26 -9.40
N CYS A 27 7.31 -15.16 -10.51
CA CYS A 27 7.75 -14.45 -11.70
C CYS A 27 6.57 -13.95 -12.54
N TYR A 28 6.86 -13.04 -13.47
CA TYR A 28 5.84 -12.44 -14.35
C TYR A 28 5.07 -13.48 -15.21
N ASN A 29 5.75 -14.53 -15.68
CA ASN A 29 5.10 -15.56 -16.50
C ASN A 29 4.10 -16.43 -15.72
N GLU A 30 4.31 -16.62 -14.41
CA GLU A 30 3.34 -17.30 -13.56
C GLU A 30 2.17 -16.38 -13.26
N TYR A 31 2.45 -15.11 -12.96
CA TYR A 31 1.43 -14.08 -12.77
C TYR A 31 0.44 -14.03 -13.94
N THR A 32 0.92 -13.88 -15.18
CA THR A 32 0.05 -13.79 -16.36
C THR A 32 -0.72 -15.09 -16.61
N ARG A 33 -0.06 -16.25 -16.48
CA ARG A 33 -0.72 -17.56 -16.65
C ARG A 33 -1.87 -17.76 -15.67
N HIS A 34 -1.68 -17.38 -14.41
CA HIS A 34 -2.73 -17.52 -13.40
C HIS A 34 -3.84 -16.49 -13.58
N LEU A 35 -3.50 -15.27 -14.01
CA LEU A 35 -4.48 -14.25 -14.38
C LEU A 35 -5.38 -14.74 -15.52
N ASP A 36 -4.80 -15.28 -16.59
CA ASP A 36 -5.52 -15.84 -17.74
C ASP A 36 -6.36 -17.08 -17.38
N ALA A 37 -5.91 -17.86 -16.38
CA ALA A 37 -6.67 -18.98 -15.83
C ALA A 37 -7.85 -18.55 -14.95
N GLY A 38 -8.02 -17.25 -14.70
CA GLY A 38 -9.11 -16.69 -13.91
C GLY A 38 -8.84 -16.64 -12.41
N ALA A 39 -7.58 -16.57 -11.99
CA ALA A 39 -7.25 -16.37 -10.58
C ALA A 39 -7.74 -15.01 -10.10
N THR A 40 -8.45 -14.99 -8.97
CA THR A 40 -8.96 -13.76 -8.35
C THR A 40 -8.09 -13.28 -7.18
N THR A 41 -7.17 -14.11 -6.70
CA THR A 41 -6.28 -13.75 -5.58
C THR A 41 -4.89 -14.31 -5.83
N LEU A 42 -3.91 -13.42 -5.90
CA LEU A 42 -2.52 -13.72 -6.22
C LEU A 42 -1.59 -13.12 -5.18
N ILE A 43 -0.66 -13.94 -4.69
CA ILE A 43 0.45 -13.49 -3.85
C ILE A 43 1.72 -13.59 -4.68
N ILE A 44 2.42 -12.47 -4.83
CA ILE A 44 3.69 -12.40 -5.55
C ILE A 44 4.80 -12.36 -4.52
N ASP A 45 5.61 -13.41 -4.49
CA ASP A 45 6.79 -13.49 -3.63
C ASP A 45 8.02 -13.75 -4.49
N SER A 46 8.44 -12.71 -5.20
CA SER A 46 9.64 -12.75 -6.03
C SER A 46 10.87 -12.29 -5.24
N GLY A 47 12.04 -12.77 -5.66
CA GLY A 47 13.31 -12.27 -5.16
C GLY A 47 13.57 -10.82 -5.59
N PRO A 48 14.52 -10.14 -4.92
CA PRO A 48 14.85 -8.73 -5.16
C PRO A 48 15.49 -8.47 -6.53
N ASP A 49 16.00 -9.51 -7.19
CA ASP A 49 16.71 -9.42 -8.46
C ASP A 49 15.77 -9.30 -9.67
N GLN A 50 14.46 -9.42 -9.45
CA GLN A 50 13.46 -9.35 -10.52
C GLN A 50 12.59 -8.12 -10.36
N TRP A 51 12.45 -7.40 -11.47
CA TRP A 51 11.49 -6.30 -11.62
C TRP A 51 10.27 -6.80 -12.38
N LEU A 52 9.09 -6.74 -11.77
CA LEU A 52 7.84 -7.22 -12.37
C LEU A 52 6.96 -6.06 -12.81
N GLU A 53 6.79 -5.88 -14.13
CA GLU A 53 5.84 -4.92 -14.69
C GLU A 53 4.45 -5.56 -14.79
N LEU A 54 3.61 -5.38 -13.77
CA LEU A 54 2.29 -6.02 -13.68
C LEU A 54 1.25 -5.37 -14.60
N GLY A 55 1.51 -4.15 -15.07
CA GLY A 55 0.59 -3.37 -15.90
C GLY A 55 -0.67 -2.97 -15.12
N HIS A 56 -1.81 -2.92 -15.80
CA HIS A 56 -3.10 -2.63 -15.18
C HIS A 56 -3.67 -3.87 -14.49
N ILE A 57 -4.01 -3.75 -13.21
CA ILE A 57 -4.63 -4.84 -12.45
C ILE A 57 -6.15 -4.78 -12.62
N PRO A 58 -6.80 -5.86 -13.09
CA PRO A 58 -8.25 -5.91 -13.20
C PRO A 58 -8.96 -5.76 -11.84
N ASP A 59 -10.12 -5.11 -11.82
CA ASP A 59 -10.87 -4.80 -10.59
C ASP A 59 -11.33 -6.05 -9.80
N ASN A 60 -11.37 -7.22 -10.42
CA ASN A 60 -11.80 -8.47 -9.81
C ASN A 60 -10.64 -9.34 -9.28
N VAL A 61 -9.42 -8.79 -9.23
CA VAL A 61 -8.22 -9.50 -8.84
C VAL A 61 -7.53 -8.78 -7.70
N ASP A 62 -7.39 -9.50 -6.59
CA ASP A 62 -6.64 -9.05 -5.42
C ASP A 62 -5.18 -9.50 -5.55
N ILE A 63 -4.27 -8.54 -5.71
CA ILE A 63 -2.84 -8.79 -5.77
C ILE A 63 -2.17 -8.32 -4.49
N THR A 64 -1.36 -9.20 -3.90
CA THR A 64 -0.46 -8.85 -2.80
C THR A 64 0.98 -9.16 -3.20
N ILE A 65 1.87 -8.17 -3.15
CA ILE A 65 3.32 -8.41 -3.24
C ILE A 65 3.89 -8.54 -1.83
N THR A 66 4.77 -9.52 -1.65
CA THR A 66 5.41 -9.80 -0.36
C THR A 66 6.90 -10.02 -0.50
N GLY A 67 7.57 -10.25 0.64
CA GLY A 67 8.98 -10.63 0.66
C GLY A 67 9.87 -9.47 0.25
N GLN A 68 10.70 -9.69 -0.78
CA GLN A 68 11.59 -8.69 -1.35
C GLN A 68 11.22 -8.35 -2.80
N THR A 69 9.96 -8.55 -3.16
CA THR A 69 9.46 -8.34 -4.52
C THR A 69 9.62 -6.87 -4.94
N CYS A 70 10.10 -6.66 -6.17
CA CYS A 70 10.11 -5.36 -6.83
C CYS A 70 9.13 -5.37 -8.01
N ALA A 71 8.14 -4.48 -8.01
CA ALA A 71 7.11 -4.46 -9.04
C ALA A 71 6.66 -3.05 -9.45
N ALA A 72 6.02 -2.95 -10.61
CA ALA A 72 5.34 -1.76 -11.09
C ALA A 72 3.89 -2.06 -11.49
N VAL A 73 2.99 -1.11 -11.23
CA VAL A 73 1.57 -1.17 -11.60
C VAL A 73 1.13 0.13 -12.29
N THR A 74 0.26 -0.02 -13.28
CA THR A 74 -0.39 1.09 -14.02
C THR A 74 -1.90 1.02 -13.84
N GLY A 75 -2.39 1.44 -12.68
CA GLY A 75 -3.79 1.37 -12.29
C GLY A 75 -4.25 0.01 -11.73
N GLY A 76 -5.42 0.02 -11.09
CA GLY A 76 -5.96 -1.14 -10.37
C GLY A 76 -5.65 -1.09 -8.88
N SER A 77 -5.85 -2.21 -8.17
CA SER A 77 -5.64 -2.30 -6.71
C SER A 77 -4.55 -3.30 -6.36
N ILE A 78 -3.63 -2.92 -5.47
CA ILE A 78 -2.53 -3.79 -5.03
C ILE A 78 -2.20 -3.57 -3.56
N THR A 79 -1.82 -4.64 -2.89
CA THR A 79 -1.27 -4.61 -1.53
C THR A 79 0.22 -4.88 -1.57
N ALA A 80 1.01 -4.08 -0.86
CA ALA A 80 2.44 -4.24 -0.69
C ALA A 80 2.75 -4.46 0.79
N ALA A 81 3.34 -5.60 1.13
CA ALA A 81 3.62 -5.96 2.53
C ALA A 81 5.03 -6.54 2.69
N GLY A 82 5.69 -6.21 3.80
CA GLY A 82 7.07 -6.63 4.05
C GLY A 82 8.09 -5.75 3.33
N ARG A 83 9.28 -6.27 3.01
CA ARG A 83 10.40 -5.48 2.45
C ARG A 83 10.37 -5.40 0.93
N CYS A 84 9.19 -5.19 0.37
CA CYS A 84 8.97 -5.07 -1.07
C CYS A 84 9.10 -3.62 -1.55
N PHE A 85 9.29 -3.46 -2.85
CA PHE A 85 9.30 -2.18 -3.55
C PHE A 85 8.22 -2.17 -4.63
N LEU A 86 7.40 -1.12 -4.66
CA LEU A 86 6.32 -0.94 -5.63
C LEU A 86 6.38 0.44 -6.27
N GLN A 87 6.35 0.49 -7.60
CA GLN A 87 6.02 1.71 -8.34
C GLN A 87 4.55 1.67 -8.78
N ALA A 88 3.81 2.73 -8.49
CA ALA A 88 2.38 2.84 -8.81
C ALA A 88 2.09 4.12 -9.58
N THR A 89 1.32 4.00 -10.67
CA THR A 89 0.93 5.11 -11.55
C THR A 89 -0.52 4.99 -11.99
N HIS A 90 -1.06 6.01 -12.66
CA HIS A 90 -2.35 5.97 -13.37
C HIS A 90 -3.55 5.44 -12.55
N HIS A 91 -4.00 6.18 -11.53
CA HIS A 91 -5.19 5.82 -10.73
C HIS A 91 -5.05 4.49 -9.96
N ALA A 92 -3.83 4.04 -9.69
CA ALA A 92 -3.59 2.89 -8.84
C ALA A 92 -4.00 3.17 -7.39
N ARG A 93 -4.54 2.14 -6.73
CA ARG A 93 -4.86 2.11 -5.31
C ARG A 93 -3.91 1.14 -4.62
N VAL A 94 -3.15 1.65 -3.65
CA VAL A 94 -2.12 0.89 -2.96
C VAL A 94 -2.42 0.82 -1.46
N SER A 95 -2.34 -0.37 -0.89
CA SER A 95 -2.26 -0.54 0.57
C SER A 95 -0.85 -1.00 0.92
N ALA A 96 -0.12 -0.20 1.70
CA ALA A 96 1.27 -0.45 2.07
C ALA A 96 1.37 -0.76 3.56
N TYR A 97 2.02 -1.88 3.89
CA TYR A 97 2.14 -2.38 5.25
C TYR A 97 3.59 -2.71 5.61
N ASP A 98 3.87 -2.73 6.92
CA ASP A 98 5.15 -3.10 7.52
C ASP A 98 6.33 -2.30 6.97
N PHE A 99 7.20 -2.89 6.15
CA PHE A 99 8.41 -2.23 5.63
C PHE A 99 8.30 -1.88 4.14
N ALA A 100 7.08 -1.87 3.60
CA ALA A 100 6.87 -1.71 2.17
C ALA A 100 7.35 -0.33 1.72
N HIS A 101 8.07 -0.30 0.60
CA HIS A 101 8.44 0.95 -0.06
C HIS A 101 7.56 1.15 -1.29
N VAL A 102 6.90 2.30 -1.39
CA VAL A 102 6.03 2.64 -2.51
C VAL A 102 6.40 4.00 -3.09
N GLU A 103 6.69 4.03 -4.38
CA GLU A 103 6.76 5.26 -5.16
C GLU A 103 5.48 5.40 -5.97
N ALA A 104 4.78 6.51 -5.77
CA ALA A 104 3.47 6.77 -6.34
C ALA A 104 3.51 8.06 -7.15
N PHE A 105 3.08 7.97 -8.40
CA PHE A 105 3.07 9.06 -9.37
C PHE A 105 1.67 9.26 -9.94
N ASP A 106 1.44 10.41 -10.54
CA ASP A 106 0.13 10.83 -11.04
C ASP A 106 -0.96 10.77 -9.94
N THR A 107 -2.22 10.73 -10.35
CA THR A 107 -3.34 10.49 -9.45
C THR A 107 -3.27 9.06 -8.92
N THR A 108 -2.69 8.84 -7.76
CA THR A 108 -2.64 7.53 -7.07
C THR A 108 -3.19 7.68 -5.66
N THR A 109 -3.78 6.62 -5.12
CA THR A 109 -4.28 6.60 -3.75
C THR A 109 -3.53 5.58 -2.94
N ILE A 110 -2.96 5.99 -1.80
CA ILE A 110 -2.13 5.14 -0.94
C ILE A 110 -2.69 5.16 0.48
N ASN A 111 -2.87 3.99 1.06
CA ASN A 111 -3.06 3.81 2.50
C ASN A 111 -1.80 3.16 3.08
N ALA A 112 -1.08 3.88 3.92
CA ALA A 112 0.21 3.50 4.47
C ALA A 112 0.12 3.26 5.98
N HIS A 113 0.56 2.08 6.39
CA HIS A 113 0.54 1.58 7.75
C HIS A 113 1.91 0.99 8.14
N GLY A 114 2.13 0.67 9.42
CA GLY A 114 3.40 0.14 9.90
C GLY A 114 4.57 1.10 9.71
N GLU A 115 5.76 0.57 9.44
CA GLU A 115 6.98 1.32 9.12
C GLU A 115 7.17 1.55 7.59
N SER A 116 6.06 1.64 6.86
CA SER A 116 6.08 1.75 5.40
C SER A 116 6.67 3.09 4.97
N ARG A 117 7.28 3.11 3.78
CA ARG A 117 7.94 4.29 3.21
C ARG A 117 7.27 4.64 1.89
N ILE A 118 6.66 5.81 1.83
CA ILE A 118 5.93 6.29 0.66
C ILE A 118 6.62 7.51 0.08
N VAL A 119 6.77 7.54 -1.23
CA VAL A 119 7.13 8.74 -2.01
C VAL A 119 5.97 9.04 -2.93
N GLY A 120 5.27 10.15 -2.71
CA GLY A 120 4.17 10.64 -3.53
C GLY A 120 4.58 11.83 -4.38
N THR A 121 4.26 11.76 -5.66
CA THR A 121 4.52 12.80 -6.66
C THR A 121 3.29 13.03 -7.51
N ASP A 122 3.08 14.27 -7.95
CA ASP A 122 2.11 14.66 -8.99
C ASP A 122 0.67 14.18 -8.71
N TYR A 123 0.04 14.74 -7.68
CA TYR A 123 -1.38 14.47 -7.33
C TYR A 123 -1.67 13.14 -6.62
N ALA A 124 -0.71 12.55 -5.92
CA ALA A 124 -0.97 11.42 -5.03
C ALA A 124 -1.83 11.84 -3.81
N ASP A 125 -2.79 10.99 -3.42
CA ASP A 125 -3.58 11.07 -2.19
C ASP A 125 -3.12 9.98 -1.22
N ILE A 126 -2.54 10.38 -0.09
CA ILE A 126 -1.84 9.49 0.84
C ILE A 126 -2.47 9.60 2.22
N ARG A 127 -2.94 8.47 2.75
CA ARG A 127 -3.25 8.31 4.18
C ARG A 127 -2.09 7.62 4.85
N ALA A 128 -1.52 8.25 5.86
CA ALA A 128 -0.39 7.73 6.63
C ALA A 128 -0.78 7.62 8.09
N ASP A 129 -0.66 6.41 8.63
CA ASP A 129 -0.95 6.10 10.02
C ASP A 129 0.21 5.33 10.68
N GLU A 130 0.09 5.07 11.97
CA GLU A 130 1.07 4.31 12.77
C GLU A 130 2.48 4.90 12.69
N HIS A 131 3.45 4.24 12.08
CA HIS A 131 4.84 4.70 11.97
C HIS A 131 5.24 5.00 10.52
N ALA A 132 4.26 5.22 9.64
CA ALA A 132 4.49 5.40 8.22
C ALA A 132 5.32 6.66 7.96
N VAL A 133 6.23 6.57 7.00
CA VAL A 133 7.09 7.67 6.57
C VAL A 133 6.69 8.09 5.16
N VAL A 134 6.35 9.37 4.98
CA VAL A 134 5.89 9.88 3.69
C VAL A 134 6.72 11.07 3.23
N PHE A 135 7.13 11.02 1.97
CA PHE A 135 7.65 12.15 1.22
C PHE A 135 6.62 12.53 0.16
N ALA A 136 6.08 13.74 0.22
CA ALA A 136 5.06 14.20 -0.69
C ALA A 136 5.48 15.53 -1.35
N HIS A 137 5.44 15.57 -2.68
CA HIS A 137 5.75 16.77 -3.44
C HIS A 137 4.87 16.91 -4.69
N CYS A 138 4.87 18.10 -5.29
CA CYS A 138 4.07 18.41 -6.49
C CYS A 138 2.57 18.05 -6.36
N HIS A 139 1.78 18.91 -5.69
CA HIS A 139 0.31 18.80 -5.63
C HIS A 139 -0.26 17.55 -4.93
N CYS A 140 0.50 16.92 -4.05
CA CYS A 140 0.01 15.80 -3.25
C CYS A 140 -0.97 16.25 -2.16
N HIS A 141 -1.81 15.31 -1.71
CA HIS A 141 -2.67 15.45 -0.53
C HIS A 141 -2.29 14.37 0.47
N VAL A 142 -1.97 14.76 1.70
CA VAL A 142 -1.57 13.83 2.76
C VAL A 142 -2.47 14.00 3.96
N HIS A 143 -3.06 12.89 4.44
CA HIS A 143 -3.68 12.79 5.74
C HIS A 143 -2.75 12.01 6.66
N ALA A 144 -2.27 12.67 7.72
CA ALA A 144 -1.28 12.15 8.63
C ALA A 144 -1.89 11.95 10.02
N ALA A 145 -1.79 10.73 10.53
CA ALA A 145 -2.27 10.32 11.86
C ALA A 145 -1.23 9.41 12.56
N GLY A 146 -1.53 8.98 13.79
CA GLY A 146 -0.64 8.11 14.56
C GLY A 146 0.70 8.77 14.89
N HIS A 147 1.79 8.01 14.81
CA HIS A 147 3.18 8.47 14.93
C HIS A 147 3.85 8.62 13.55
N SER A 148 3.06 8.87 12.50
CA SER A 148 3.57 9.01 11.13
C SER A 148 4.50 10.22 11.00
N ARG A 149 5.44 10.16 10.05
CA ARG A 149 6.41 11.22 9.80
C ARG A 149 6.35 11.67 8.34
N ILE A 150 6.01 12.93 8.14
CA ILE A 150 5.74 13.49 6.81
C ILE A 150 6.76 14.57 6.47
N ALA A 151 7.30 14.48 5.26
CA ALA A 151 8.00 15.55 4.57
C ALA A 151 7.15 16.03 3.41
N ALA A 152 6.80 17.31 3.38
CA ALA A 152 6.00 17.89 2.31
C ALA A 152 6.69 19.09 1.67
N THR A 153 6.60 19.20 0.35
CA THR A 153 7.09 20.36 -0.42
C THR A 153 6.10 20.83 -1.48
N ASP A 154 6.37 21.99 -2.07
CA ASP A 154 5.60 22.60 -3.16
C ASP A 154 4.11 22.79 -2.81
N ALA A 155 3.21 22.69 -3.78
CA ALA A 155 1.77 22.87 -3.61
C ALA A 155 1.06 21.68 -2.94
N THR A 156 1.73 21.02 -1.99
CA THR A 156 1.20 19.87 -1.23
C THR A 156 0.30 20.35 -0.10
N THR A 157 -0.79 19.63 0.16
CA THR A 157 -1.66 19.85 1.33
C THR A 157 -1.46 18.72 2.34
N VAL A 158 -1.28 19.07 3.61
CA VAL A 158 -1.14 18.10 4.71
C VAL A 158 -2.21 18.38 5.78
N ALA A 159 -3.07 17.41 6.01
CA ALA A 159 -3.97 17.37 7.15
C ALA A 159 -3.32 16.54 8.27
N ILE A 160 -3.05 17.15 9.42
CA ILE A 160 -2.33 16.54 10.54
C ILE A 160 -3.26 16.33 11.73
N ASN A 161 -3.25 15.11 12.28
CA ASN A 161 -3.99 14.72 13.47
C ASN A 161 -3.06 13.96 14.45
N CYS A 162 -3.44 13.97 15.74
CA CYS A 162 -2.77 13.19 16.79
C CYS A 162 -1.27 13.50 16.92
N ASP A 163 -0.42 12.48 17.01
CA ASP A 163 1.03 12.59 17.26
C ASP A 163 1.87 12.59 15.97
N ALA A 164 1.21 12.78 14.81
CA ALA A 164 1.90 12.80 13.53
C ALA A 164 2.88 13.97 13.48
N GLN A 165 4.04 13.75 12.87
CA GLN A 165 5.09 14.75 12.75
C GLN A 165 5.19 15.23 11.31
N VAL A 166 5.11 16.54 11.09
CA VAL A 166 5.16 17.13 9.75
C VAL A 166 6.33 18.11 9.65
N ARG A 167 7.12 17.94 8.60
CA ARG A 167 8.13 18.89 8.14
C ARG A 167 7.73 19.41 6.77
N ALA A 168 7.64 20.72 6.63
CA ALA A 168 7.11 21.33 5.41
C ALA A 168 7.98 22.48 4.91
N SER A 169 8.07 22.63 3.59
CA SER A 169 8.69 23.79 2.94
C SER A 169 7.68 24.90 2.63
N ALA A 170 8.18 26.01 2.10
CA ALA A 170 7.32 27.01 1.45
C ALA A 170 6.41 26.36 0.39
N GLY A 171 5.17 26.84 0.31
CA GLY A 171 4.14 26.34 -0.63
C GLY A 171 3.16 25.34 -0.02
N VAL A 172 3.55 24.65 1.05
CA VAL A 172 2.71 23.62 1.68
C VAL A 172 1.58 24.24 2.48
N HIS A 173 0.37 23.72 2.28
CA HIS A 173 -0.79 24.08 3.10
C HIS A 173 -1.01 23.04 4.20
N ILE A 174 -1.05 23.46 5.46
CA ILE A 174 -1.19 22.55 6.60
C ILE A 174 -2.44 22.89 7.38
N THR A 175 -3.24 21.87 7.71
CA THR A 175 -4.50 21.98 8.45
C THR A 175 -4.58 20.91 9.53
N GLY A 176 -5.36 21.14 10.60
CA GLY A 176 -5.66 20.13 11.63
C GLY A 176 -5.14 20.48 13.03
N ASP A 177 -5.53 19.63 13.99
CA ASP A 177 -5.20 19.76 15.41
C ASP A 177 -3.78 19.26 15.67
N HIS A 178 -2.82 20.18 15.59
CA HIS A 178 -1.41 19.89 15.85
C HIS A 178 -1.02 20.39 17.24
N GLN A 179 -0.27 19.56 17.98
CA GLN A 179 0.56 20.07 19.05
C GLN A 179 1.73 20.85 18.43
N SER A 180 2.07 22.01 19.00
CA SER A 180 3.07 22.93 18.44
C SER A 180 4.46 22.29 18.25
N THR A 181 4.73 21.16 18.90
CA THR A 181 5.99 20.40 18.82
C THR A 181 6.12 19.52 17.58
N ASN A 182 5.00 19.15 16.96
CA ASN A 182 4.98 18.13 15.91
C ASN A 182 5.04 18.73 14.50
N LEU A 183 5.03 20.05 14.39
CA LEU A 183 5.15 20.77 13.13
C LEU A 183 6.47 21.56 13.07
N THR A 184 7.26 21.32 12.02
CA THR A 184 8.44 22.12 11.70
C THR A 184 8.31 22.71 10.30
N ILE A 185 8.46 24.02 10.17
CA ILE A 185 8.46 24.72 8.88
C ILE A 185 9.90 25.09 8.53
N ASP A 186 10.41 24.58 7.41
CA ASP A 186 11.73 24.92 6.88
C ASP A 186 11.61 25.89 5.71
N ALA A 187 12.25 27.06 5.82
CA ALA A 187 12.20 28.09 4.80
C ALA A 187 13.15 27.83 3.61
N ARG A 188 13.98 26.78 3.66
CA ARG A 188 14.92 26.43 2.58
C ARG A 188 14.36 25.31 1.69
N PRO A 189 14.75 25.25 0.39
CA PRO A 189 14.37 24.15 -0.47
C PRO A 189 14.89 22.85 0.12
N ILE A 190 13.96 21.95 0.44
CA ILE A 190 14.22 20.75 1.21
C ILE A 190 14.69 19.62 0.29
N ASN A 191 15.78 19.85 -0.44
CA ASN A 191 16.38 18.85 -1.32
C ASN A 191 17.09 17.70 -0.56
N ARG A 192 16.93 17.60 0.76
CA ARG A 192 17.60 16.60 1.64
C ARG A 192 16.71 16.03 2.76
N LEU A 193 15.38 16.02 2.61
CA LEU A 193 14.52 15.40 3.65
C LEU A 193 14.63 13.87 3.65
N ALA A 194 14.98 13.23 2.53
CA ALA A 194 15.21 11.78 2.44
C ALA A 194 16.17 11.24 3.52
N ASP A 195 17.23 12.01 3.82
CA ASP A 195 18.25 11.64 4.80
C ASP A 195 17.81 11.83 6.26
N HIS A 196 16.76 12.63 6.52
CA HIS A 196 16.39 13.08 7.86
C HIS A 196 15.18 12.35 8.45
N LEU A 197 14.36 11.70 7.64
CA LEU A 197 13.27 10.83 8.13
C LEU A 197 13.74 9.42 8.49
N ASN A 198 14.92 9.00 8.01
CA ASN A 198 15.55 7.73 8.37
C ASN A 198 16.39 7.80 9.68
N ARG A 199 16.29 8.89 10.46
CA ARG A 199 16.94 9.04 11.77
C ARG A 199 15.92 9.08 12.90
#